data_AF-A0A8S9WCB7-F1
#
_entry.id   AF-A0A8S9WCB7-F1
#
_cell.length_a   1.000
_cell.length_b   1.000
_cell.length_c   1.000
_cell.angle_alpha   90.00
_cell.angle_beta   90.00
_cell.angle_gamma   90.00
#
_symmetry.space_group_name_H-M   'P 1'
#
loop_
_entity.id
_entity.type
_entity.pdbx_description
1 polymer ?
#
loop_
_entity_poly.entity_id
_entity_poly.type
_entity_poly.pdbx_seq_one_letter_code
_entity_poly.pdbx_strand_id
1 'polypeptide(L)' 'METVQIGVIHSPYKTPAECPRQASKSVQIAEIEVFEEYAGGLKDIDGFSHIVVLYWLHKSQGHSLLV' A
#
# COMPACT_ATOMS: atom_id res chain seq x y z
N MET A 1 -8.89 -9.33 16.26
CA MET A 1 -9.22 -8.20 15.38
C MET A 1 -9.06 -8.70 13.96
N GLU A 2 -10.04 -8.43 13.11
CA GLU A 2 -10.04 -8.81 11.69
C GLU A 2 -9.78 -7.57 10.85
N THR A 3 -9.04 -7.73 9.75
CA THR A 3 -8.78 -6.65 8.79
C THR A 3 -9.64 -6.86 7.56
N VAL A 4 -10.33 -5.82 7.13
CA VAL A 4 -11.09 -5.82 5.88
C VAL A 4 -10.27 -5.09 4.82
N GLN A 5 -10.12 -5.69 3.64
CA GLN A 5 -9.45 -5.06 2.51
C GLN A 5 -10.36 -3.98 1.92
N ILE A 6 -9.81 -2.77 1.70
CA ILE A 6 -10.55 -1.62 1.17
C ILE A 6 -10.16 -1.23 -0.26
N GLY A 7 -9.23 -1.97 -0.86
CA GLY A 7 -8.64 -1.62 -2.14
C GLY A 7 -7.45 -2.49 -2.53
N VAL A 8 -6.80 -2.14 -3.64
CA VAL A 8 -5.65 -2.83 -4.23
C VAL A 8 -4.59 -1.81 -4.65
N ILE A 9 -3.31 -2.17 -4.47
CA ILE A 9 -2.18 -1.36 -4.94
C ILE A 9 -1.66 -1.94 -6.25
N HIS A 10 -1.68 -1.14 -7.31
CA HIS A 10 -1.08 -1.44 -8.60
C HIS A 10 0.30 -0.79 -8.68
N SER A 11 1.34 -1.61 -8.75
CA SER A 11 2.72 -1.13 -8.82
C SER A 11 3.48 -1.76 -9.99
N PRO A 12 4.58 -1.13 -10.46
CA PRO A 12 5.43 -1.73 -11.48
C PRO A 12 6.18 -2.95 -10.96
N TYR A 13 6.33 -3.10 -9.65
CA TYR A 13 7.03 -4.23 -9.02
C TYR A 13 6.20 -5.50 -9.11
N LYS A 14 6.71 -6.52 -9.81
CA LYS A 14 6.03 -7.81 -9.97
C LYS A 14 6.50 -8.85 -8.94
N THR A 15 7.70 -8.66 -8.40
CA THR A 15 8.29 -9.55 -7.40
C THR A 15 8.80 -8.78 -6.17
N PRO A 16 8.86 -9.42 -4.98
CA PRO A 16 9.43 -8.78 -3.78
C PRO A 16 10.88 -8.32 -3.95
N ALA A 17 11.65 -8.96 -4.83
CA ALA A 17 13.04 -8.61 -5.11
C ALA A 17 13.17 -7.30 -5.92
N GLU A 18 12.16 -6.96 -6.73
CA GLU A 18 12.10 -5.69 -7.47
C GLU A 18 11.70 -4.51 -6.58
N CYS A 19 10.99 -4.78 -5.47
CA CYS A 19 10.54 -3.72 -4.57
C CYS A 19 11.72 -2.99 -3.92
N PRO A 20 11.70 -1.65 -3.85
CA PRO A 20 12.72 -0.89 -3.15
C PRO A 20 12.66 -1.20 -1.64
N ARG A 21 13.82 -1.31 -1.00
CA ARG A 21 13.89 -1.41 0.48
C ARG A 21 13.28 -0.21 1.18
N GLN A 22 13.35 0.97 0.55
CA GLN A 22 12.76 2.21 1.04
C GLN A 22 11.99 2.88 -0.09
N ALA A 23 10.67 2.98 0.05
CA ALA A 23 9.81 3.59 -0.96
C ALA A 23 10.18 5.05 -1.26
N SER A 24 10.66 5.81 -0.26
CA SER A 24 11.09 7.20 -0.44
C SER A 24 12.27 7.40 -1.40
N LYS A 25 13.00 6.33 -1.73
CA LYS A 25 14.12 6.35 -2.68
C LYS A 25 13.70 5.92 -4.11
N SER A 26 12.44 5.53 -4.29
CA SER A 26 11.89 5.16 -5.58
C SER A 26 11.38 6.39 -6.33
N VAL A 27 11.57 6.38 -7.66
CA VAL A 27 10.96 7.35 -8.59
C VAL A 27 9.73 6.76 -9.32
N GLN A 28 9.41 5.50 -9.05
CA GLN A 28 8.29 4.81 -9.67
C GLN A 28 6.95 5.28 -9.08
N ILE A 29 5.96 5.43 -9.96
CA ILE A 29 4.58 5.75 -9.58
C ILE A 29 3.81 4.44 -9.39
N ALA A 30 2.96 4.40 -8.37
CA ALA A 30 2.00 3.34 -8.12
C ALA A 30 0.59 3.94 -7.98
N GLU A 31 -0.41 3.14 -8.25
CA GLU A 31 -1.82 3.51 -8.17
C GLU A 31 -2.48 2.73 -7.03
N ILE A 32 -3.34 3.41 -6.27
CA ILE A 32 -4.13 2.80 -5.20
C ILE A 32 -5.59 2.87 -5.64
N GLU A 33 -6.14 1.72 -5.97
CA GLU A 33 -7.55 1.55 -6.28
C GLU A 33 -8.30 1.30 -4.97
N VAL A 34 -9.27 2.16 -4.66
CA VAL A 34 -10.16 1.99 -3.49
C VAL A 34 -11.49 1.46 -4.00
N PHE A 35 -12.03 0.43 -3.34
CA PHE A 35 -13.29 -0.16 -3.78
C PHE A 35 -14.44 0.83 -3.63
N GLU A 36 -15.43 0.72 -4.51
CA GLU A 36 -16.55 1.67 -4.63
C GLU A 36 -17.30 1.84 -3.31
N GLU A 37 -17.51 0.78 -2.53
CA GLU A 37 -18.17 0.85 -1.23
C GLU A 37 -17.42 1.72 -0.19
N TYR A 38 -16.14 2.01 -0.42
CA TYR A 38 -15.30 2.85 0.45
C TYR A 38 -14.95 4.21 -0.18
N ALA A 39 -15.39 4.49 -1.42
CA ALA A 39 -15.05 5.71 -2.13
C ALA A 39 -15.42 7.00 -1.37
N GLY A 40 -16.53 6.97 -0.60
CA GLY A 40 -16.95 8.09 0.25
C GLY A 40 -15.93 8.49 1.32
N GLY A 41 -15.02 7.59 1.71
CA GLY A 41 -13.91 7.87 2.63
C GLY A 41 -12.79 8.72 2.04
N LEU A 42 -12.77 8.92 0.71
CA LEU A 42 -11.78 9.74 0.01
C LEU A 42 -12.15 11.22 -0.06
N LYS A 43 -13.26 11.62 0.56
CA LYS A 43 -13.67 13.02 0.59
C LYS A 43 -12.52 13.91 1.10
N ASP A 44 -12.25 14.99 0.35
CA ASP A 44 -11.23 16.00 0.63
C ASP A 44 -9.76 15.50 0.53
N ILE A 45 -9.51 14.30 0.00
CA ILE A 45 -8.16 13.74 -0.14
C ILE A 45 -7.23 14.61 -1.00
N ASP A 46 -7.79 15.32 -1.98
CA ASP A 46 -7.06 16.23 -2.88
C ASP A 46 -6.46 17.45 -2.14
N GLY A 47 -6.89 17.73 -0.91
CA GLY A 47 -6.35 18.78 -0.06
C GLY A 47 -5.00 18.44 0.58
N PHE A 48 -4.56 17.17 0.52
CA PHE A 48 -3.32 16.71 1.15
C PHE A 48 -2.22 16.49 0.11
N SER A 49 -1.00 16.97 0.42
CA SER A 49 0.18 16.68 -0.41
C SER A 49 0.75 15.28 -0.16
N HIS A 50 0.49 14.71 1.03
CA HIS A 50 1.02 13.42 1.46
C HIS A 50 0.00 12.69 2.32
N ILE A 51 -0.05 11.37 2.18
CA ILE A 51 -0.88 10.47 2.98
C ILE A 51 -0.06 9.29 3.48
N VAL A 52 -0.52 8.64 4.55
CA VAL A 52 0.04 7.38 5.03
C VAL A 52 -0.81 6.24 4.49
N VAL A 53 -0.17 5.31 3.80
CA VAL A 53 -0.83 4.13 3.23
C VAL A 53 -0.44 2.91 4.05
N LEU A 54 -1.43 2.28 4.68
CA LEU A 54 -1.28 1.00 5.35
C LEU A 54 -1.76 -0.10 4.41
N TYR A 55 -0.92 -1.10 4.18
CA TYR A 55 -1.23 -2.19 3.26
C TYR A 55 -0.75 -3.52 3.80
N TRP A 56 -1.42 -4.59 3.37
CA TRP A 56 -1.11 -5.94 3.80
C TRP A 56 0.01 -6.55 2.95
N LEU A 57 1.11 -6.93 3.59
CA LEU A 57 2.19 -7.70 2.96
C LEU A 57 1.76 -9.16 2.78
N HIS A 58 0.81 -9.41 1.87
CA HIS A 58 0.17 -10.71 1.64
C HIS A 58 1.14 -11.86 1.28
N LYS A 59 2.36 -11.54 0.79
CA LYS A 59 3.42 -12.53 0.51
C LYS A 59 4.41 -12.72 1.67
N SER A 60 4.29 -11.96 2.76
CA SER A 60 5.15 -12.13 3.93
C SER A 60 4.84 -13.45 4.62
N GLN A 61 5.88 -14.24 4.91
CA GLN A 61 5.75 -15.53 5.57
C GLN A 61 6.53 -15.54 6.88
N GLY A 62 5.85 -15.84 7.98
CA GLY A 62 6.44 -15.91 9.30
C GLY A 62 6.91 -14.54 9.83
N HIS A 63 7.62 -14.60 10.95
CA HIS A 63 8.29 -13.46 11.58
C HIS A 63 9.44 -14.00 12.43
N SER A 64 10.57 -13.28 12.45
CA SER A 64 11.65 -13.50 13.41
C SER A 64 11.68 -12.33 14.37
N LEU A 65 11.71 -12.61 15.67
CA LEU A 65 11.95 -11.59 16.69
C LEU A 65 13.44 -11.44 17.02
N LEU A 66 14.28 -12.30 16.44
CA LEU A 66 15.72 -12.22 16.52
C LEU A 66 16.22 -11.34 15.37
N VAL A 67 17.06 -10.35 15.73
CA VAL A 67 17.74 -9.40 14.83
C VAL A 67 19.19 -9.80 14.71
#